data_AF-A0A512BCD8-F1
#
_entry.id   AF-A0A512BCD8-F1
#
_cell.length_a   1.000
_cell.length_b   1.000
_cell.length_c   1.000
_cell.angle_alpha   90.00
_cell.angle_beta   90.00
_cell.angle_gamma   90.00
#
_symmetry.space_group_name_H-M   'P 1'
#
loop_
_entity.id
_entity.type
_entity.pdbx_description
1 polymer ?
#
loop_
_entity_poly.entity_id
_entity_poly.type
_entity_poly.pdbx_seq_one_letter_code
_entity_poly.pdbx_strand_id
1 'polypeptide(L)'
;MEHSASIATDPVHDNHGGTKEIWRTFWILLGLTIVELILGYIMIGVESAGGRLGLKGAIIILMLAKAFYIVAYFMHLKGEIRNLVMTILVPLSLLIWAIIAFLYEGDSYRNNRNTYDAYTRERSEIPSSDKKADEKGAHEKKRTGTETME
;
A
#
# COMPACT_ATOMS: atom_id res chain seq x y z
N MET A 1 76.55 -12.66 -1.51
CA MET A 1 75.19 -12.89 -2.04
C MET A 1 74.24 -12.59 -0.90
N GLU A 2 73.89 -11.32 -0.73
CA GLU A 2 72.93 -10.89 0.28
C GLU A 2 71.56 -10.79 -0.40
N HIS A 3 70.63 -11.65 0.01
CA HIS A 3 69.24 -11.56 -0.40
C HIS A 3 68.55 -10.55 0.52
N SER A 4 68.58 -9.28 0.12
CA SER A 4 67.73 -8.23 0.66
C SER A 4 66.27 -8.48 0.23
N ALA A 5 65.59 -9.35 0.96
CA ALA A 5 64.14 -9.47 0.93
C ALA A 5 63.54 -8.22 1.56
N SER A 6 63.37 -7.19 0.73
CA SER A 6 62.48 -6.07 1.02
C SER A 6 61.04 -6.62 1.05
N ILE A 7 60.55 -6.91 2.26
CA ILE A 7 59.13 -7.13 2.50
C ILE A 7 58.46 -5.77 2.27
N ALA A 8 57.99 -5.57 1.04
CA ALA A 8 57.03 -4.52 0.74
C ALA A 8 55.77 -4.81 1.56
N THR A 9 55.57 -4.03 2.62
CA THR A 9 54.28 -3.88 3.27
C THR A 9 53.29 -3.32 2.26
N ASP A 10 52.44 -4.17 1.68
CA ASP A 10 51.24 -3.73 0.96
C ASP A 10 50.37 -2.92 1.94
N PRO A 11 50.05 -1.64 1.66
CA PRO A 11 49.01 -0.97 2.43
C PRO A 11 47.69 -1.67 2.13
N VAL A 12 47.13 -2.33 3.15
CA VAL A 12 45.78 -2.88 3.15
C VAL A 12 44.82 -1.80 2.67
N HIS A 13 44.28 -1.98 1.46
CA HIS A 13 43.35 -1.04 0.85
C HIS A 13 42.08 -0.90 1.70
N ASP A 14 41.81 0.35 2.08
CA ASP A 14 40.70 0.80 2.91
C ASP A 14 39.34 0.49 2.24
N ASN A 15 38.67 -0.56 2.70
CA ASN A 15 37.31 -0.92 2.25
C ASN A 15 36.25 -0.05 2.95
N HIS A 16 36.18 1.24 2.63
CA HIS A 16 35.21 2.19 3.21
C HIS A 16 34.34 2.89 2.15
N GLY A 17 33.92 2.16 1.11
CA GLY A 17 33.24 2.75 -0.05
C GLY A 17 31.71 2.92 0.00
N GLY A 18 30.97 2.24 0.89
CA GLY A 18 29.50 2.14 0.77
C GLY A 18 28.67 2.92 1.79
N THR A 19 29.14 3.06 3.03
CA THR A 19 28.31 3.52 4.16
C THR A 19 27.89 4.99 4.05
N LYS A 20 28.74 5.83 3.43
CA LYS A 20 28.49 7.28 3.28
C LYS A 20 27.30 7.56 2.36
N GLU A 21 27.13 6.77 1.31
CA GLU A 21 26.06 6.95 0.33
C GLU A 21 24.71 6.49 0.87
N ILE A 22 24.71 5.40 1.65
CA ILE A 22 23.54 4.93 2.40
C ILE A 22 23.07 6.01 3.38
N TRP A 23 23.99 6.59 4.15
CA TRP A 23 23.66 7.66 5.09
C TRP A 23 23.11 8.91 4.41
N ARG A 24 23.69 9.33 3.28
CA ARG A 24 23.16 10.48 2.52
C ARG A 24 21.74 10.22 2.03
N THR A 25 21.51 9.03 1.49
CA THR A 25 20.21 8.61 0.97
C THR A 25 19.18 8.53 2.10
N PHE A 26 19.54 7.94 3.24
CA PHE A 26 18.72 7.88 4.44
C PHE A 26 18.27 9.27 4.89
N TRP A 27 19.18 10.25 5.02
CA TRP A 27 18.81 11.59 5.47
C TRP A 27 17.90 12.33 4.49
N ILE A 28 18.14 12.18 3.18
CA ILE A 28 17.28 12.79 2.15
C ILE A 28 15.88 12.20 2.21
N LEU A 29 15.77 10.88 2.33
CA LEU A 29 14.50 10.19 2.45
C LEU A 29 13.78 10.48 3.76
N LEU A 30 14.52 10.57 4.87
CA LEU A 30 13.97 10.97 6.15
C LEU A 30 13.37 12.38 6.05
N GLY A 31 14.10 13.34 5.49
CA GLY A 31 13.59 14.69 5.23
C GLY A 31 12.34 14.68 4.36
N LEU A 32 12.35 13.94 3.24
CA LEU A 32 11.21 13.81 2.33
C LEU A 32 9.98 13.23 3.05
N THR A 33 10.17 12.21 3.91
CA THR A 33 9.08 11.63 4.70
C THR A 33 8.54 12.58 5.75
N ILE A 34 9.40 13.35 6.44
CA ILE A 34 8.95 14.33 7.43
C ILE A 34 8.11 15.41 6.76
N VAL A 35 8.57 15.94 5.62
CA VAL A 35 7.82 16.93 4.82
C VAL A 35 6.46 16.38 4.41
N GLU A 36 6.41 15.14 3.94
CA GLU A 36 5.17 14.48 3.55
C GLU A 36 4.18 14.32 4.71
N LEU A 37 4.67 13.91 5.89
CA LEU A 37 3.83 13.83 7.10
C LEU A 37 3.31 15.20 7.51
N ILE A 38 4.13 16.25 7.43
CA ILE A 38 3.70 17.63 7.75
C ILE A 38 2.62 18.09 6.76
N LEU A 39 2.79 17.84 5.45
CA LEU A 39 1.76 18.13 4.45
C LEU A 39 0.47 17.35 4.72
N GLY A 40 0.59 16.07 5.09
CA GLY A 40 -0.55 15.24 5.50
C GLY A 40 -1.27 15.78 6.73
N TYR A 41 -0.52 16.30 7.71
CA TYR A 41 -1.09 16.92 8.91
C TYR A 41 -1.81 18.23 8.59
N ILE A 42 -1.20 19.11 7.79
CA ILE A 42 -1.81 20.38 7.36
C ILE A 42 -3.12 20.14 6.61
N MET A 43 -3.24 19.04 5.87
CA MET A 43 -4.47 18.66 5.16
C MET A 43 -5.70 18.56 6.07
N ILE A 44 -5.51 18.22 7.35
CA ILE A 44 -6.60 18.09 8.33
C ILE A 44 -7.28 19.45 8.58
N GLY A 45 -6.52 20.55 8.53
CA GLY A 45 -7.02 21.92 8.77
C GLY A 45 -7.58 22.62 7.52
N VAL A 46 -7.46 22.03 6.32
CA VAL A 46 -7.90 22.66 5.07
C VAL A 46 -9.38 22.31 4.81
N GLU A 47 -10.27 23.27 5.04
CA GLU A 47 -11.71 23.13 4.75
C GLU A 47 -12.07 23.31 3.27
N SER A 48 -11.19 23.95 2.48
CA SER A 48 -11.45 24.17 1.05
C SER A 48 -11.32 22.86 0.25
N ALA A 49 -12.39 22.49 -0.47
CA ALA A 49 -12.43 21.26 -1.25
C ALA A 49 -11.32 21.19 -2.32
N GLY A 50 -10.98 22.33 -2.95
CA GLY A 50 -9.90 22.44 -3.93
C GLY A 50 -8.50 22.29 -3.33
N GLY A 51 -8.25 22.92 -2.18
CA GLY A 51 -6.96 22.82 -1.47
C GLY A 51 -6.69 21.40 -0.97
N ARG A 52 -7.73 20.71 -0.50
CA ARG A 52 -7.65 19.31 -0.07
C ARG A 52 -7.31 18.35 -1.21
N LEU A 53 -7.86 18.58 -2.41
CA LEU A 53 -7.60 17.72 -3.56
C LEU A 53 -6.17 17.89 -4.09
N GLY A 54 -5.68 19.15 -4.17
CA GLY A 54 -4.31 19.44 -4.55
C GLY A 54 -3.28 18.86 -3.57
N LEU A 55 -3.55 18.98 -2.26
CA LEU A 55 -2.67 18.45 -1.23
C LEU A 55 -2.64 16.91 -1.19
N LYS A 56 -3.78 16.25 -1.41
CA LYS A 56 -3.83 14.79 -1.65
C LYS A 56 -2.97 14.38 -2.83
N GLY A 57 -3.07 15.09 -3.95
CA GLY A 57 -2.24 14.85 -5.13
C GLY A 57 -0.75 15.02 -4.83
N ALA A 58 -0.38 16.09 -4.12
CA ALA A 58 1.00 16.35 -3.72
C ALA A 58 1.57 15.24 -2.83
N ILE A 59 0.80 14.76 -1.85
CA ILE A 59 1.20 13.64 -0.97
C ILE A 59 1.42 12.35 -1.79
N ILE A 60 0.53 12.04 -2.73
CA ILE A 60 0.69 10.86 -3.60
C ILE A 60 1.96 10.98 -4.47
N ILE A 61 2.22 12.16 -5.04
CA ILE A 61 3.41 12.41 -5.86
C ILE A 61 4.68 12.28 -5.01
N LEU A 62 4.69 12.82 -3.78
CA LEU A 62 5.82 12.69 -2.85
C LEU A 62 6.06 11.23 -2.46
N MET A 63 5.00 10.45 -2.22
CA MET A 63 5.09 9.00 -1.94
C MET A 63 5.77 8.25 -3.10
N LEU A 64 5.34 8.53 -4.34
CA LEU A 64 5.92 7.93 -5.54
C LEU A 64 7.37 8.38 -5.75
N ALA A 65 7.66 9.67 -5.54
CA ALA A 65 9.00 10.22 -5.66
C ALA A 65 9.97 9.56 -4.67
N LYS A 66 9.56 9.38 -3.40
CA LYS A 66 10.37 8.69 -2.40
C LYS A 66 10.62 7.23 -2.80
N ALA A 67 9.59 6.53 -3.28
CA ALA A 67 9.72 5.13 -3.70
C ALA A 67 10.71 5.00 -4.87
N PHE A 68 10.61 5.88 -5.86
CA PHE A 68 11.56 5.94 -6.97
C PHE A 68 12.98 6.29 -6.50
N TYR A 69 13.11 7.24 -5.58
CA TYR A 69 14.41 7.65 -5.03
C TYR A 69 15.09 6.52 -4.25
N ILE A 70 14.34 5.74 -3.46
CA ILE A 70 14.85 4.51 -2.82
C ILE A 70 15.44 3.57 -3.87
N VAL A 71 14.65 3.24 -4.90
CA VAL A 71 15.06 2.27 -5.93
C VAL A 71 16.29 2.76 -6.70
N ALA A 72 16.36 4.06 -7.04
CA ALA A 72 17.48 4.61 -7.79
C ALA A 72 18.79 4.69 -6.97
N TYR A 73 18.71 5.07 -5.69
CA TYR A 73 19.90 5.32 -4.86
C TYR A 73 20.36 4.11 -4.03
N PHE A 74 19.45 3.35 -3.40
CA PHE A 74 19.84 2.19 -2.58
C PHE A 74 20.35 1.02 -3.41
N MET A 75 20.11 1.04 -4.73
CA MET A 75 20.61 0.02 -5.63
C MET A 75 21.97 0.36 -6.25
N HIS A 76 22.59 1.52 -6.01
CA HIS A 76 23.93 1.82 -6.57
C HIS A 76 23.94 1.72 -8.12
N LEU A 77 23.11 2.52 -8.79
CA LEU A 77 22.85 2.38 -10.23
C LEU A 77 22.99 3.70 -10.98
N LYS A 78 24.20 4.27 -11.03
CA LYS A 78 24.53 5.22 -12.10
C LYS A 78 25.44 4.64 -13.18
N GLY A 79 26.04 3.46 -12.97
CA GLY A 79 26.96 2.82 -13.92
C GLY A 79 26.63 1.38 -14.35
N GLU A 80 26.12 0.53 -13.45
CA GLU A 80 26.06 -0.94 -13.66
C GLU A 80 24.62 -1.49 -13.75
N ILE A 81 23.74 -0.67 -14.33
CA ILE A 81 22.31 -0.57 -14.00
C ILE A 81 21.47 -1.80 -14.34
N ARG A 82 21.87 -2.58 -15.34
CA ARG A 82 20.96 -3.52 -15.98
C ARG A 82 20.72 -4.81 -15.18
N ASN A 83 21.75 -5.30 -14.48
CA ASN A 83 21.68 -6.59 -13.80
C ASN A 83 20.95 -6.51 -12.46
N LEU A 84 21.16 -5.42 -11.72
CA LEU A 84 20.54 -5.25 -10.40
C LEU A 84 19.07 -4.81 -10.50
N VAL A 85 18.72 -3.99 -11.50
CA VAL A 85 17.32 -3.66 -11.79
C VAL A 85 16.49 -4.93 -12.00
N MET A 86 17.04 -5.94 -12.69
CA MET A 86 16.36 -7.22 -12.86
C MET A 86 16.11 -7.97 -11.55
N THR A 87 17.06 -7.99 -10.60
CA THR A 87 16.88 -8.75 -9.35
C THR A 87 15.88 -8.12 -8.39
N ILE A 88 15.59 -6.82 -8.52
CA ILE A 88 14.60 -6.13 -7.68
C ILE A 88 13.25 -5.96 -8.40
N LEU A 89 13.23 -5.74 -9.72
CA LEU A 89 11.99 -5.71 -10.49
C LEU A 89 11.31 -7.07 -10.57
N VAL A 90 12.05 -8.16 -10.70
CA VAL A 90 11.46 -9.50 -10.79
C VAL A 90 10.63 -9.86 -9.55
N PRO A 91 11.14 -9.77 -8.30
CA PRO A 91 10.32 -10.06 -7.11
C PRO A 91 9.19 -9.05 -6.90
N LEU A 92 9.37 -7.77 -7.23
CA LEU A 92 8.29 -6.76 -7.19
C LEU A 92 7.19 -7.05 -8.21
N SER A 93 7.56 -7.45 -9.43
CA SER A 93 6.60 -7.78 -10.49
C SER A 93 5.86 -9.06 -10.17
N LEU A 94 6.53 -10.05 -9.56
CA LEU A 94 5.88 -11.26 -9.06
C LEU A 94 4.88 -10.96 -7.95
N LEU A 95 5.17 -10.00 -7.07
CA LEU A 95 4.21 -9.57 -6.04
C LEU A 95 2.96 -8.95 -6.67
N ILE A 96 3.12 -8.05 -7.63
CA ILE A 96 2.00 -7.39 -8.32
C ILE A 96 1.17 -8.41 -9.11
N TRP A 97 1.84 -9.31 -9.83
CA TRP A 97 1.19 -10.40 -10.55
C TRP A 97 0.43 -11.34 -9.61
N ALA A 98 1.03 -11.70 -8.47
CA ALA A 98 0.38 -12.53 -7.47
C ALA A 98 -0.87 -11.85 -6.89
N ILE A 99 -0.82 -10.55 -6.56
CA ILE A 99 -2.01 -9.81 -6.10
C ILE A 99 -3.13 -9.90 -7.14
N ILE A 100 -2.83 -9.64 -8.42
CA ILE A 100 -3.82 -9.72 -9.50
C ILE A 100 -4.39 -11.14 -9.62
N ALA A 101 -3.53 -12.15 -9.62
CA ALA A 101 -3.94 -13.56 -9.70
C ALA A 101 -4.84 -13.95 -8.51
N PHE A 102 -4.48 -13.54 -7.28
CA PHE A 102 -5.30 -13.78 -6.09
C PHE A 102 -6.63 -13.03 -6.11
N LEU A 103 -6.67 -11.81 -6.64
CA LEU A 103 -7.95 -11.08 -6.79
C LEU A 103 -8.86 -11.79 -7.79
N TYR A 104 -8.31 -12.26 -8.91
CA TYR A 104 -9.06 -13.00 -9.92
C TYR A 104 -9.56 -14.36 -9.40
N GLU A 105 -8.67 -15.13 -8.77
CA GLU A 105 -9.01 -16.42 -8.16
C GLU A 105 -10.00 -16.23 -6.99
N GLY A 106 -9.86 -15.16 -6.22
CA GLY A 106 -10.77 -14.82 -5.12
C GLY A 106 -12.18 -14.45 -5.58
N ASP A 107 -12.31 -13.70 -6.67
CA ASP A 107 -13.64 -13.38 -7.25
C ASP A 107 -14.26 -14.62 -7.92
N SER A 108 -13.45 -15.44 -8.61
CA SER A 108 -13.89 -16.76 -9.12
C SER A 108 -14.40 -17.66 -7.99
N TYR A 109 -13.65 -17.77 -6.90
CA TYR A 109 -14.04 -18.53 -5.71
C TYR A 109 -15.32 -17.99 -5.07
N ARG A 110 -15.59 -16.68 -5.18
CA ARG A 110 -16.84 -16.04 -4.72
C ARG A 110 -18.02 -16.31 -5.62
N ASN A 111 -17.82 -16.27 -6.92
CA ASN A 111 -18.85 -16.59 -7.88
C ASN A 111 -19.25 -18.08 -7.80
N ASN A 112 -18.27 -18.96 -7.62
CA ASN A 112 -18.48 -20.40 -7.59
C ASN A 112 -19.30 -20.86 -6.37
N ARG A 113 -19.00 -20.32 -5.17
CA ARG A 113 -19.79 -20.61 -3.96
C ARG A 113 -21.22 -20.07 -4.04
N ASN A 114 -21.41 -18.92 -4.70
CA ASN A 114 -22.75 -18.36 -4.92
C ASN A 114 -23.58 -19.19 -5.93
N THR A 115 -22.91 -19.94 -6.80
CA THR A 115 -23.54 -20.77 -7.83
C THR A 115 -23.96 -22.15 -7.29
N TYR A 116 -23.19 -22.74 -6.37
CA TYR A 116 -23.46 -24.09 -5.85
C TYR A 116 -24.19 -24.13 -4.50
N ASP A 117 -24.30 -23.01 -3.80
CA ASP A 117 -25.02 -22.92 -2.54
C ASP A 117 -26.48 -22.47 -2.78
N ALA A 118 -27.39 -23.44 -2.85
CA ALA A 118 -28.81 -23.22 -3.14
C ALA A 118 -29.47 -22.23 -2.14
N TYR A 119 -29.02 -22.22 -0.89
CA TYR A 119 -29.54 -21.34 0.18
C TYR A 119 -29.16 -19.87 -0.04
N THR A 120 -27.96 -19.63 -0.59
CA THR A 120 -27.45 -18.29 -0.89
C THR A 120 -28.12 -17.70 -2.13
N ARG A 121 -28.37 -18.53 -3.15
CA ARG A 121 -29.06 -18.15 -4.39
C ARG A 121 -30.51 -17.75 -4.11
N GLU A 122 -31.22 -18.54 -3.30
CA GLU A 122 -32.58 -18.23 -2.87
C GLU A 122 -32.60 -16.87 -2.18
N ARG A 123 -31.73 -16.60 -1.17
CA ARG A 123 -31.64 -15.30 -0.46
C ARG A 123 -31.34 -14.08 -1.35
N SER A 124 -30.64 -14.28 -2.47
CA SER A 124 -30.36 -13.22 -3.44
C SER A 124 -31.50 -12.96 -4.44
N GLU A 125 -32.34 -13.97 -4.69
CA GLU A 125 -33.50 -13.92 -5.58
C GLU A 125 -34.82 -13.60 -4.85
N ILE A 126 -34.93 -13.84 -3.52
CA ILE A 126 -36.05 -13.34 -2.72
C ILE A 126 -35.92 -11.82 -2.57
N PRO A 127 -36.86 -11.02 -3.10
CA PRO A 127 -36.86 -9.58 -2.89
C PRO A 127 -37.15 -9.30 -1.42
N SER A 128 -36.10 -9.04 -0.62
CA SER A 128 -36.14 -8.30 0.66
C SER A 128 -37.44 -8.43 1.47
N SER A 129 -37.93 -9.65 1.72
CA SER A 129 -39.19 -9.84 2.46
C SER A 129 -39.03 -9.52 3.95
N ASP A 130 -37.80 -9.51 4.47
CA ASP A 130 -37.54 -9.21 5.87
C ASP A 130 -37.74 -7.74 6.26
N LYS A 131 -37.78 -6.80 5.29
CA LYS A 131 -38.20 -5.43 5.63
C LYS A 131 -39.70 -5.30 5.92
N LYS A 132 -40.55 -6.25 5.49
CA LYS A 132 -42.00 -6.18 5.73
C LYS A 132 -42.46 -6.81 7.05
N ALA A 133 -41.63 -7.61 7.72
CA ALA A 133 -41.95 -8.16 9.03
C ALA A 133 -41.79 -7.10 10.15
N ASP A 134 -40.75 -6.26 10.04
CA ASP A 134 -40.47 -5.20 11.01
C ASP A 134 -41.49 -4.04 10.90
N GLU A 135 -41.91 -3.71 9.67
CA GLU A 135 -42.88 -2.63 9.44
C GLU A 135 -44.33 -3.01 9.84
N LYS A 136 -44.72 -4.29 9.69
CA LYS A 136 -46.05 -4.77 10.13
C LYS A 136 -46.15 -4.92 11.65
N GLY A 137 -45.07 -5.32 12.33
CA GLY A 137 -45.02 -5.35 13.79
C GLY A 137 -45.11 -3.95 14.42
N ALA A 138 -44.54 -2.94 13.76
CA ALA A 138 -44.64 -1.54 14.18
C ALA A 138 -46.04 -0.93 13.94
N HIS A 139 -46.72 -1.31 12.86
CA HIS A 139 -48.02 -0.75 12.49
C HIS A 139 -49.21 -1.39 13.24
N GLU A 140 -49.08 -2.64 13.70
CA GLU A 140 -50.09 -3.30 14.53
C GLU A 140 -50.04 -2.78 15.98
N LYS A 141 -48.83 -2.62 16.56
CA LYS A 141 -48.66 -2.13 17.93
C LYS A 141 -49.16 -0.69 18.13
N LYS A 142 -49.23 0.11 17.06
CA LYS A 142 -49.75 1.48 17.07
C LYS A 142 -51.27 1.56 16.95
N ARG A 143 -51.96 0.50 16.49
CA ARG A 143 -53.42 0.45 16.38
C ARG A 143 -54.08 -0.14 17.62
N THR A 144 -53.47 -1.15 18.23
CA THR A 144 -54.03 -1.80 19.43
C THR A 144 -53.83 -1.00 20.73
N GLY A 145 -52.98 0.03 20.72
CA GLY A 145 -52.72 0.89 21.89
C GLY A 145 -53.62 2.12 22.01
N THR A 146 -54.57 2.33 21.09
CA THR A 146 -55.43 3.53 21.08
C THR A 146 -56.92 3.22 21.29
N GLU A 147 -57.29 1.94 21.47
CA GLU A 147 -58.69 1.51 21.67
C GLU A 147 -59.01 1.01 23.10
N THR A 148 -58.11 1.14 24.08
CA THR A 148 -58.37 0.74 25.48
C THR A 148 -58.21 1.87 26.50
N MET A 149 -58.51 3.11 26.10
CA MET A 149 -58.69 4.23 27.02
C MET A 149 -60.05 4.89 26.76
N GLU A 150 -61.11 4.15 27.05
CA GLU A 150 -62.40 4.69 27.51
C GLU A 150 -62.84 3.92 28.77
#